data_AF-A0A949YQM9-F1
#
_entry.id   AF-A0A949YQM9-F1
#
_cell.length_a   1.000
_cell.length_b   1.000
_cell.length_c   1.000
_cell.angle_alpha   90.00
_cell.angle_beta   90.00
_cell.angle_gamma   90.00
#
_symmetry.space_group_name_H-M   'P 1'
#
loop_
_entity.id
_entity.type
_entity.pdbx_description
1 polymer ?
#
loop_
_entity_poly.entity_id
_entity_poly.type
_entity_poly.pdbx_seq_one_letter_code
_entity_poly.pdbx_strand_id
1 'polypeptide(L)' 'MTASHARIPVGTHVKVTNVENGKSVVVLVNDHMSGHRHRKIIMDVSQQACKELEFGKGGEAKVKLEVEPSNSDTSSH' A
#
# COMPACT_ATOMS: atom_id res chain seq x y z
N MET A 1 -1.22 9.31 4.75
CA MET A 1 -1.51 7.92 5.15
C MET A 1 -0.28 7.07 4.87
N THR A 2 0.03 6.08 5.70
CA THR A 2 1.28 5.31 5.62
C THR A 2 1.04 3.81 5.54
N ALA A 3 2.04 3.09 5.04
CA ALA A 3 2.04 1.63 4.90
C ALA A 3 3.43 1.02 5.09
N SER A 4 3.47 -0.25 5.46
CA SER A 4 4.69 -1.05 5.59
C SER A 4 4.72 -2.15 4.54
N HIS A 5 5.86 -2.32 3.87
CA HIS A 5 6.02 -3.35 2.84
C HIS A 5 7.42 -3.97 2.86
N ALA A 6 7.52 -5.27 2.61
CA ALA A 6 8.79 -6.01 2.74
C ALA A 6 9.78 -5.78 1.59
N ARG A 7 9.28 -5.47 0.37
CA ARG A 7 10.10 -5.32 -0.85
C ARG A 7 10.10 -3.92 -1.48
N ILE A 8 9.18 -3.03 -1.08
CA ILE A 8 9.04 -1.73 -1.74
C ILE A 8 9.93 -0.74 -0.97
N PRO A 9 10.74 0.08 -1.65
CA PRO A 9 11.58 1.05 -0.97
C PRO A 9 10.73 2.06 -0.18
N VAL A 10 11.22 2.43 1.01
CA VAL A 10 10.62 3.53 1.78
C VAL A 10 10.67 4.82 0.95
N GLY A 11 9.65 5.67 1.09
CA GLY A 11 9.47 6.86 0.26
C GLY A 11 8.67 6.63 -1.03
N THR A 12 8.27 5.39 -1.32
CA THR A 12 7.44 5.09 -2.49
C THR A 12 5.96 5.32 -2.20
N HIS A 13 5.27 6.01 -3.11
CA HIS A 13 3.82 6.12 -3.08
C HIS A 13 3.20 4.90 -3.76
N VAL A 14 2.27 4.25 -3.06
CA VAL A 14 1.57 3.08 -3.56
C VAL A 14 0.07 3.35 -3.50
N LYS A 15 -0.60 3.21 -4.64
CA LYS A 15 -2.04 3.20 -4.72
C LYS A 15 -2.55 1.81 -4.38
N VAL A 16 -3.28 1.72 -3.29
CA VAL A 16 -3.96 0.50 -2.84
C VAL A 16 -5.39 0.58 -3.31
N THR A 17 -5.87 -0.40 -4.05
CA THR A 17 -7.26 -0.47 -4.52
C THR A 17 -7.91 -1.72 -3.97
N ASN A 18 -8.98 -1.58 -3.20
CA ASN A 18 -9.82 -2.70 -2.80
C ASN A 18 -10.61 -3.18 -4.03
N VAL A 19 -10.36 -4.42 -4.45
CA VAL A 19 -10.97 -4.98 -5.67
C VAL A 19 -12.43 -5.40 -5.45
N GLU A 20 -12.89 -5.47 -4.21
CA GLU A 20 -14.24 -5.89 -3.84
C GLU A 20 -15.25 -4.75 -3.98
N ASN A 21 -14.85 -3.50 -3.68
CA ASN A 21 -15.70 -2.31 -3.78
C ASN A 21 -15.19 -1.25 -4.78
N GLY A 22 -13.98 -1.42 -5.33
CA GLY A 22 -13.36 -0.49 -6.27
C GLY A 22 -12.78 0.78 -5.61
N LYS A 23 -12.79 0.89 -4.28
CA LYS A 23 -12.22 2.06 -3.57
C LYS A 23 -10.70 1.99 -3.59
N SER A 24 -10.05 3.14 -3.76
CA SER A 24 -8.60 3.23 -3.78
C SER A 24 -8.08 4.35 -2.91
N VAL A 25 -6.92 4.14 -2.30
CA VAL A 25 -6.24 5.13 -1.46
C VAL A 25 -4.73 5.10 -1.73
N VAL A 26 -4.09 6.26 -1.72
CA VAL A 26 -2.65 6.37 -1.88
C VAL A 26 -1.99 6.40 -0.51
N VAL A 27 -1.04 5.48 -0.29
CA VAL A 27 -0.27 5.36 0.94
C VAL A 27 1.21 5.53 0.66
N LEU A 28 1.91 6.14 1.61
CA LEU A 28 3.36 6.26 1.58
C LEU A 28 3.98 5.04 2.28
N VAL A 29 4.88 4.33 1.60
CA VAL A 29 5.67 3.29 2.25
C VAL A 29 6.69 3.94 3.17
N ASN A 30 6.52 3.81 4.48
CA ASN A 30 7.39 4.45 5.47
C ASN A 30 8.28 3.45 6.23
N ASP A 31 8.01 2.15 6.12
CA ASP A 31 8.71 1.11 6.87
C ASP A 31 8.92 -0.17 6.06
N HIS A 32 10.06 -0.83 6.32
CA HIS A 32 10.41 -2.13 5.78
C HIS A 32 9.99 -3.22 6.76
N MET A 33 8.83 -3.82 6.52
CA MET A 33 8.43 -5.01 7.26
C MET A 33 9.46 -6.13 7.04
N SER A 34 10.06 -6.63 8.13
CA SER A 34 10.82 -7.88 8.09
C SER A 34 9.87 -8.98 7.62
N GLY A 35 10.19 -9.64 6.50
CA GLY A 35 9.32 -10.55 5.73
C GLY A 35 8.96 -11.87 6.45
N HIS A 36 8.59 -11.80 7.72
CA HIS A 36 8.32 -12.92 8.59
C HIS A 36 6.82 -13.07 8.85
N ARG A 37 6.31 -14.21 8.38
CA ARG A 37 5.30 -15.10 8.99
C ARG A 37 3.88 -15.21 8.45
N HIS A 38 3.40 -14.35 7.54
CA HIS A 38 2.08 -14.58 6.92
C HIS A 38 2.16 -14.51 5.40
N ARG A 39 2.30 -15.66 4.73
CA ARG A 39 2.37 -15.81 3.26
C ARG A 39 1.20 -15.18 2.49
N LYS A 40 0.17 -14.68 3.17
CA LYS A 40 -1.02 -14.04 2.60
C LYS A 40 -1.03 -12.52 2.71
N ILE A 41 -0.26 -11.93 3.63
CA ILE A 41 -0.27 -10.47 3.85
C ILE A 41 0.87 -9.86 3.03
N ILE A 42 0.50 -9.05 2.03
CA ILE A 42 1.44 -8.40 1.12
C ILE A 42 1.83 -6.99 1.57
N MET A 43 0.97 -6.29 2.31
CA MET A 43 1.17 -4.92 2.79
C MET A 43 0.35 -4.72 4.07
N ASP A 44 0.92 -4.00 5.03
CA ASP A 44 0.17 -3.46 6.17
C ASP A 44 -0.10 -1.98 5.91
N VAL A 45 -1.34 -1.55 6.08
CA VAL A 45 -1.75 -0.15 5.90
C VAL A 45 -2.34 0.37 7.19
N SER A 46 -2.25 1.69 7.43
CA SER A 46 -2.80 2.28 8.64
C SER A 46 -4.32 2.05 8.75
N GLN A 47 -4.84 2.08 9.98
CA GLN A 47 -6.28 1.91 10.23
C GLN A 47 -7.14 2.91 9.44
N GLN A 48 -6.61 4.11 9.16
CA GLN A 48 -7.29 5.11 8.35
C GLN A 48 -7.43 4.65 6.89
N ALA A 49 -6.39 4.02 6.32
CA ALA A 49 -6.44 3.43 4.98
C ALA A 49 -7.43 2.27 4.90
N CYS A 50 -7.46 1.40 5.91
CA CYS A 50 -8.47 0.35 5.98
C CYS A 50 -9.91 0.90 6.01
N LYS A 51 -10.14 2.02 6.71
CA LYS A 51 -11.46 2.67 6.75
C LYS A 51 -11.84 3.26 5.40
N GLU A 52 -10.93 3.96 4.73
CA GLU A 52 -11.19 4.54 3.41
C GLU A 52 -11.41 3.47 2.33
N LEU A 53 -10.66 2.37 2.41
CA LEU A 53 -10.83 1.22 1.55
C LEU A 53 -12.03 0.33 1.93
N GLU A 54 -12.70 0.61 3.05
CA GLU A 54 -13.77 -0.20 3.64
C GLU A 54 -13.42 -1.68 3.73
N PHE A 55 -12.36 -1.98 4.47
CA PHE A 55 -12.02 -3.36 4.77
C PHE A 55 -13.17 -4.05 5.51
N GLY A 56 -13.43 -5.31 5.16
CA GLY A 56 -14.48 -6.10 5.79
C GLY A 56 -14.20 -6.41 7.27
N LYS A 57 -15.15 -7.08 7.93
CA LYS A 57 -15.08 -7.43 9.36
C LYS A 57 -13.82 -8.23 9.78
N GLY A 58 -13.09 -8.82 8.82
CA GLY A 58 -11.85 -9.55 9.08
C GLY A 58 -10.60 -8.68 9.18
N GLY A 59 -10.66 -7.39 8.86
CA GLY A 59 -9.47 -6.53 8.80
C GLY A 59 -8.51 -6.87 7.66
N GLU A 60 -8.93 -7.75 6.75
CA GLU A 60 -8.22 -8.16 5.54
C GLU A 60 -9.17 -7.94 4.35
N ALA A 61 -8.64 -7.50 3.22
CA ALA A 61 -9.38 -7.34 1.98
C ALA A 61 -8.49 -7.73 0.79
N LYS A 62 -9.10 -8.15 -0.31
CA LYS A 62 -8.34 -8.33 -1.55
C LYS A 62 -8.01 -6.96 -2.12
N VAL A 63 -6.72 -6.66 -2.25
CA VAL A 63 -6.25 -5.38 -2.76
C VAL A 63 -5.32 -5.55 -3.94
N LYS A 64 -5.40 -4.60 -4.87
CA LYS A 64 -4.43 -4.38 -5.94
C LYS A 64 -3.49 -3.27 -5.51
N LEU A 65 -2.19 -3.51 -5.62
CA LEU A 65 -1.14 -2.52 -5.36
C LEU A 65 -0.62 -1.98 -6.70
N GLU A 66 -0.57 -0.66 -6.83
CA GLU A 66 0.00 0.03 -7.98
C GLU A 66 1.05 1.02 -7.47
N VAL A 67 2.30 0.80 -7.85
CA VAL A 67 3.40 1.70 -7.47
C VAL A 67 3.31 2.93 -8.37
N GLU A 68 3.15 4.12 -7.77
CA GLU A 68 3.28 5.34 -8.55
C GLU A 68 4.76 5.62 -8.79
N PRO A 69 5.20 5.75 -10.06
CA PRO A 69 6.55 6.17 -10.33
C PRO A 69 6.73 7.57 -9.75
N SER A 70 7.60 7.70 -8.74
CA SER A 70 8.11 9.00 -8.31
C SER A 70 8.86 9.58 -9.50
N ASN A 71 8.21 10.47 -10.24
CA ASN A 71 8.75 11.15 -11.40
C ASN A 71 9.87 12.12 -10.93
N SER A 72 11.03 11.58 -10.58
CA SER A 72 12.27 12.31 -10.30
C SER A 72 13.32 12.06 -11.39
N ASP A 73 12.88 11.66 -12.58
CA ASP A 73 13.65 11.73 -13.82
C ASP A 73 12.87 12.60 -14.84
N THR A 74 12.76 13.88 -14.53
CA THR A 74 12.84 14.89 -15.59
C THR A 74 14.22 15.48 -15.47
N SER A 75 15.19 14.78 -16.04
CA SER A 75 16.40 15.36 -16.57
C SER A 75 15.99 16.45 -17.57
N SER A 76 15.77 17.66 -17.09
CA SER A 76 15.69 18.84 -17.94
C SER A 76 17.12 19.26 -18.24
N HIS A 77 17.55 18.92 -19.45
CA HIS A 77 18.70 19.47 -20.16
C HIS A 77 18.73 21.00 -20.14
#